data_AF-X1KAL7-F1
#
_entry.id   AF-X1KAL7-F1
#
_cell.length_a   1.000
_cell.length_b   1.000
_cell.length_c   1.000
_cell.angle_alpha   90.00
_cell.angle_beta   90.00
_cell.angle_gamma   90.00
#
_symmetry.space_group_name_H-M   'P 1'
#
loop_
_entity.id
_entity.type
_entity.pdbx_description
1 polymer ?
#
loop_
_entity_poly.entity_id
_entity_poly.type
_entity_poly.pdbx_seq_one_letter_code
_entity_poly.pdbx_strand_id
1 'polypeptide(L)'
;TRNVGVIGIGGGSTIEAIDILEKYNLKILQLSEKTMNKMKRFIPDVNTNLTNPIDLGGMGIQPNTYYRTILALDKDPNISSIIFVKDPERFGGFEEILDELGYKGLDLNREFIRYISKAKSACTKPMYCVMLKINEGFEAYKSRYKFKLKLLNRNVPVFESLELAGSVLDKVNHYREFLQKHGKFPKIEAT
;
A
#
# COMPACT_ATOMS: atom_id res chain seq x y z
N THR A 1 2.38 -11.02 12.07
CA THR A 1 1.09 -11.67 12.30
C THR A 1 0.28 -11.55 11.02
N ARG A 2 -1.05 -11.73 11.03
CA ARG A 2 -1.92 -11.60 9.86
C ARG A 2 -2.58 -10.22 9.76
N ASN A 3 -2.18 -9.27 10.61
CA ASN A 3 -2.82 -7.97 10.70
C ASN A 3 -2.22 -7.04 9.64
N VAL A 4 -3.05 -6.57 8.73
CA VAL A 4 -2.62 -5.81 7.55
C VAL A 4 -3.20 -4.41 7.62
N GLY A 5 -2.34 -3.41 7.41
CA GLY A 5 -2.77 -2.03 7.15
C GLY A 5 -2.86 -1.84 5.64
N VAL A 6 -4.00 -1.37 5.15
CA VAL A 6 -4.25 -1.26 3.71
C VAL A 6 -4.38 0.21 3.33
N ILE A 7 -3.66 0.64 2.30
CA ILE A 7 -3.90 1.93 1.62
C ILE A 7 -4.63 1.61 0.32
N GLY A 8 -5.91 1.97 0.28
CA GLY A 8 -6.84 1.63 -0.79
C GLY A 8 -6.83 2.62 -1.96
N ILE A 9 -7.74 2.34 -2.90
CA ILE A 9 -7.96 3.06 -4.16
C ILE A 9 -8.98 4.20 -3.98
N GLY A 10 -9.84 4.03 -2.98
CA GLY A 10 -10.90 4.92 -2.55
C GLY A 10 -12.32 4.42 -2.85
N GLY A 11 -13.29 4.95 -2.11
CA GLY A 11 -14.72 4.62 -2.26
C GLY A 11 -15.06 3.13 -2.07
N GLY A 12 -15.98 2.61 -2.90
CA GLY A 12 -16.48 1.23 -2.80
C GLY A 12 -15.41 0.14 -2.99
N SER A 13 -14.32 0.44 -3.70
CA SER A 13 -13.18 -0.49 -3.87
C SER A 13 -12.45 -0.81 -2.57
N THR A 14 -12.62 0.03 -1.54
CA THR A 14 -12.10 -0.24 -0.19
C THR A 14 -12.87 -1.36 0.50
N ILE A 15 -14.20 -1.42 0.32
CA ILE A 15 -15.05 -2.49 0.90
C ILE A 15 -14.70 -3.83 0.25
N GLU A 16 -14.62 -3.85 -1.07
CA GLU A 16 -14.21 -5.04 -1.83
C GLU A 16 -12.83 -5.55 -1.40
N ALA A 17 -11.89 -4.64 -1.12
CA ALA A 17 -10.58 -5.03 -0.64
C ALA A 17 -10.61 -5.70 0.75
N ILE A 18 -11.53 -5.32 1.63
CA ILE A 18 -11.73 -6.00 2.90
C ILE A 18 -12.21 -7.43 2.64
N ASP A 19 -13.30 -7.58 1.89
CA ASP A 19 -13.91 -8.89 1.61
C ASP A 19 -12.91 -9.87 0.98
N ILE A 20 -12.12 -9.40 0.00
CA ILE A 20 -11.10 -10.22 -0.65
C ILE A 20 -10.02 -10.64 0.35
N LEU A 21 -9.46 -9.70 1.12
CA LEU A 21 -8.33 -10.01 2.00
C LEU A 21 -8.74 -10.88 3.19
N GLU A 22 -9.95 -10.69 3.74
CA GLU A 22 -10.49 -11.51 4.82
C GLU A 22 -10.74 -12.97 4.38
N LYS A 23 -11.13 -13.19 3.13
CA LYS A 23 -11.21 -14.55 2.54
C LYS A 23 -9.88 -15.33 2.65
N TYR A 24 -8.75 -14.64 2.74
CA TYR A 24 -7.41 -15.20 2.90
C TYR A 24 -6.88 -15.12 4.35
N ASN A 25 -7.77 -15.09 5.35
CA ASN A 25 -7.41 -15.05 6.78
C ASN A 25 -6.54 -13.84 7.18
N LEU A 26 -6.50 -12.79 6.37
CA LEU A 26 -5.85 -11.53 6.73
C LEU A 26 -6.83 -10.73 7.60
N LYS A 27 -6.28 -9.99 8.57
CA LYS A 27 -7.08 -9.22 9.53
C LYS A 27 -6.96 -7.74 9.24
N ILE A 28 -8.08 -7.11 8.91
CA ILE A 28 -8.19 -5.67 8.68
C ILE A 28 -8.66 -5.00 9.97
N LEU A 29 -7.73 -4.85 10.92
CA LEU A 29 -8.05 -4.27 12.23
C LEU A 29 -8.13 -2.75 12.17
N GLN A 30 -9.00 -2.18 13.00
CA GLN A 30 -9.08 -0.73 13.22
C GLN A 30 -7.71 -0.19 13.67
N LEU A 31 -7.31 0.97 13.13
CA LEU A 31 -6.10 1.66 13.55
C LEU A 31 -6.28 2.24 14.95
N SER A 32 -5.17 2.42 15.68
CA SER A 32 -5.22 3.13 16.95
C SER A 32 -5.65 4.59 16.75
N GLU A 33 -6.36 5.15 17.73
CA GLU A 33 -6.74 6.57 17.71
C GLU A 33 -5.52 7.50 17.55
N LYS A 34 -4.40 7.14 18.18
CA LYS A 34 -3.13 7.86 18.05
C LYS A 34 -2.67 7.93 16.60
N THR A 35 -2.73 6.82 15.85
CA THR A 35 -2.36 6.77 14.43
C THR A 35 -3.33 7.60 13.59
N MET A 36 -4.64 7.42 13.78
CA MET A 36 -5.65 8.20 13.05
C MET A 36 -5.49 9.71 13.30
N ASN A 37 -5.31 10.13 14.55
CA ASN A 37 -5.10 11.53 14.92
C ASN A 37 -3.79 12.11 14.36
N LYS A 38 -2.74 11.30 14.21
CA LYS A 38 -1.51 11.73 13.54
C LYS A 38 -1.73 11.97 12.05
N MET A 39 -2.55 11.13 11.41
CA MET A 39 -2.89 11.24 9.99
C MET A 39 -3.77 12.45 9.68
N LYS A 40 -4.75 12.76 10.53
CA LYS A 40 -5.61 13.96 10.42
C LYS A 40 -4.84 15.28 10.34
N ARG A 41 -3.58 15.33 10.82
CA ARG A 41 -2.73 16.54 10.73
C ARG A 41 -2.27 16.86 9.32
N PHE A 42 -2.41 15.94 8.37
CA PHE A 42 -1.94 16.13 7.00
C PHE A 42 -2.84 15.54 5.92
N ILE A 43 -3.91 14.84 6.31
CA ILE A 43 -4.95 14.35 5.41
C ILE A 43 -6.23 15.08 5.82
N PRO A 44 -6.90 15.78 4.89
CA PRO A 44 -8.16 16.46 5.18
C PRO A 44 -9.26 15.44 5.42
N ASP A 45 -10.22 15.78 6.29
CA ASP A 45 -11.36 14.90 6.62
C ASP A 45 -12.41 14.79 5.48
N VAL A 46 -12.28 15.60 4.41
CA VAL A 46 -13.22 15.64 3.29
C VAL A 46 -12.79 14.66 2.20
N ASN A 47 -13.68 13.77 1.78
CA ASN A 47 -13.46 12.76 0.73
C ASN A 47 -12.26 11.83 1.00
N THR A 48 -11.99 11.54 2.27
CA THR A 48 -10.98 10.57 2.71
C THR A 48 -11.58 9.66 3.78
N ASN A 49 -10.95 8.51 4.00
CA ASN A 49 -11.25 7.63 5.12
C ASN A 49 -9.92 7.22 5.79
N LEU A 50 -9.80 7.51 7.09
CA LEU A 50 -8.61 7.20 7.87
C LEU A 50 -8.74 5.94 8.73
N THR A 51 -9.84 5.19 8.61
CA THR A 51 -9.93 3.82 9.13
C THR A 51 -9.12 2.87 8.26
N ASN A 52 -9.02 1.59 8.64
CA ASN A 52 -8.36 0.58 7.83
C ASN A 52 -9.41 -0.18 7.02
N PRO A 53 -9.35 -0.21 5.67
CA PRO A 53 -8.36 0.42 4.78
C PRO A 53 -8.47 1.94 4.67
N ILE A 54 -7.32 2.58 4.49
CA ILE A 54 -7.20 4.03 4.32
C ILE A 54 -7.54 4.42 2.89
N ASP A 55 -8.48 5.36 2.74
CA ASP A 55 -8.76 6.07 1.50
C ASP A 55 -8.17 7.47 1.56
N LEU A 56 -7.18 7.75 0.71
CA LEU A 56 -6.52 9.05 0.65
C LEU A 56 -7.25 10.05 -0.26
N GLY A 57 -8.31 9.64 -0.97
CA GLY A 57 -8.97 10.45 -1.97
C GLY A 57 -7.98 11.06 -2.97
N GLY A 58 -8.20 12.33 -3.34
CA GLY A 58 -7.27 13.07 -4.21
C GLY A 58 -5.87 13.25 -3.62
N MET A 59 -5.70 13.17 -2.30
CA MET A 59 -4.38 13.27 -1.65
C MET A 59 -3.48 12.07 -1.95
N GLY A 60 -4.05 10.96 -2.44
CA GLY A 60 -3.31 9.80 -2.91
C GLY A 60 -2.38 10.09 -4.09
N ILE A 61 -2.55 11.22 -4.78
CA ILE A 61 -1.67 11.69 -5.86
C ILE A 61 -0.38 12.29 -5.30
N GLN A 62 -0.35 12.73 -4.04
CA GLN A 62 0.82 13.37 -3.45
C GLN A 62 1.79 12.31 -2.89
N PRO A 63 3.01 12.16 -3.44
CA PRO A 63 3.97 11.15 -2.98
C PRO A 63 4.34 11.28 -1.50
N ASN A 64 4.45 12.52 -1.01
CA ASN A 64 4.76 12.81 0.39
C ASN A 64 3.63 12.40 1.34
N THR A 65 2.37 12.58 0.95
CA THR A 65 1.20 12.12 1.73
C THR A 65 1.23 10.60 1.84
N TYR A 66 1.42 9.91 0.71
CA TYR A 66 1.53 8.45 0.68
C TYR A 66 2.66 7.93 1.58
N TYR A 67 3.84 8.55 1.51
CA TYR A 67 4.98 8.25 2.38
C TYR A 67 4.64 8.41 3.87
N ARG A 68 4.03 9.53 4.25
CA ARG A 68 3.65 9.80 5.65
C ARG A 68 2.58 8.82 6.15
N THR A 69 1.67 8.40 5.30
CA THR A 69 0.68 7.35 5.60
C THR A 69 1.35 6.01 5.85
N ILE A 70 2.30 5.60 5.00
CA ILE A 70 3.08 4.35 5.22
C ILE A 70 3.83 4.42 6.57
N LEU A 71 4.45 5.56 6.90
CA LEU A 71 5.11 5.73 8.19
C LEU A 71 4.15 5.65 9.39
N ALA A 72 2.91 6.15 9.23
CA ALA A 72 1.90 6.06 10.28
C ALA A 72 1.47 4.60 10.52
N LEU A 73 1.18 3.86 9.45
CA LEU A 73 0.85 2.43 9.51
C LEU A 73 2.01 1.59 10.06
N ASP A 74 3.26 1.92 9.72
CA ASP A 74 4.44 1.24 10.27
C ASP A 74 4.53 1.36 11.80
N LYS A 75 4.08 2.48 12.37
CA LYS A 75 4.09 2.71 13.83
C LYS A 75 2.81 2.28 14.54
N ASP A 76 1.75 1.93 13.82
CA ASP A 76 0.49 1.51 14.44
C ASP A 76 0.63 0.11 15.08
N PRO A 77 0.29 -0.07 16.37
CA PRO A 77 0.48 -1.34 17.06
C PRO A 77 -0.40 -2.48 16.51
N ASN A 78 -1.54 -2.16 15.87
CA ASN A 78 -2.45 -3.17 15.35
C ASN A 78 -1.97 -3.73 14.00
N ILE A 79 -1.04 -3.05 13.33
CA ILE A 79 -0.57 -3.41 11.99
C ILE A 79 0.73 -4.21 12.07
N SER A 80 0.85 -5.28 11.27
CA SER A 80 2.08 -6.08 11.18
C SER A 80 2.70 -6.09 9.79
N SER A 81 1.96 -5.68 8.77
CA SER A 81 2.43 -5.49 7.40
C SER A 81 1.53 -4.50 6.68
N ILE A 82 2.02 -3.92 5.59
CA ILE A 82 1.33 -2.87 4.84
C ILE A 82 1.06 -3.37 3.43
N ILE A 83 -0.19 -3.32 2.98
CA ILE A 83 -0.56 -3.44 1.57
C ILE A 83 -0.93 -2.05 1.08
N PHE A 84 -0.45 -1.65 -0.08
CA PHE A 84 -0.83 -0.39 -0.68
C PHE A 84 -1.16 -0.59 -2.15
N VAL A 85 -2.28 -0.04 -2.60
CA VAL A 85 -2.70 -0.15 -3.99
C VAL A 85 -2.14 1.03 -4.77
N LYS A 86 -1.37 0.74 -5.83
CA LYS A 86 -0.73 1.77 -6.62
C LYS A 86 -0.51 1.37 -8.07
N ASP A 87 -1.20 2.10 -8.95
CA ASP A 87 -1.14 1.89 -10.40
C ASP A 87 -0.49 3.12 -11.05
N PRO A 88 0.59 2.98 -11.83
CA PRO A 88 1.29 4.13 -12.43
C PRO A 88 0.45 4.85 -13.50
N GLU A 89 -0.50 4.15 -14.11
CA GLU A 89 -1.40 4.68 -15.15
C GLU A 89 -2.43 5.66 -14.63
N ARG A 90 -2.78 5.58 -13.34
CA ARG A 90 -3.77 6.48 -12.72
C ARG A 90 -3.31 7.94 -12.72
N PHE A 91 -2.02 8.18 -13.01
CA PHE A 91 -1.44 9.53 -13.11
C PHE A 91 -1.29 10.06 -14.53
N GLY A 92 -1.50 9.24 -15.58
CA GLY A 92 -1.24 9.68 -16.95
C GLY A 92 -1.99 10.97 -17.32
N GLY A 93 -3.28 11.05 -16.96
CA GLY A 93 -4.07 12.27 -17.18
C GLY A 93 -3.72 13.43 -16.24
N PHE A 94 -3.07 13.17 -15.10
CA PHE A 94 -2.65 14.23 -14.16
C PHE A 94 -1.34 14.88 -14.57
N GLU A 95 -0.42 14.14 -15.18
CA GLU A 95 0.85 14.71 -15.70
C GLU A 95 0.57 15.73 -16.79
N GLU A 96 -0.38 15.45 -17.71
CA GLU A 96 -0.82 16.40 -18.75
C GLU A 96 -1.42 17.68 -18.14
N ILE A 97 -2.32 17.54 -17.16
CA ILE A 97 -2.92 18.70 -16.45
C ILE A 97 -1.84 19.52 -15.71
N LEU A 98 -0.86 18.87 -15.09
CA LEU A 98 0.22 19.56 -14.37
C LEU A 98 1.14 20.32 -15.33
N ASP A 99 1.43 19.75 -16.50
CA ASP A 99 2.17 20.43 -17.56
C ASP A 99 1.41 21.66 -18.06
N GLU A 100 0.08 21.57 -18.26
CA GLU A 100 -0.79 22.71 -18.63
C GLU A 100 -0.80 23.80 -17.55
N LEU A 101 -0.75 23.42 -16.27
CA LEU A 101 -0.66 24.33 -15.13
C LEU A 101 0.76 24.89 -14.89
N GLY A 102 1.73 24.59 -15.78
CA GLY A 102 3.08 25.14 -15.76
C GLY A 102 4.10 24.32 -14.97
N TYR A 103 3.73 23.15 -14.44
CA TYR A 103 4.63 22.23 -13.75
C TYR A 103 5.31 21.26 -14.71
N LYS A 104 6.03 21.81 -15.69
CA LYS A 104 6.64 21.04 -16.79
C LYS A 104 7.61 19.96 -16.31
N GLY A 105 7.41 18.74 -16.78
CA GLY A 105 8.38 17.64 -16.64
C GLY A 105 8.37 16.95 -15.28
N LEU A 106 7.26 17.07 -14.52
CA LEU A 106 7.07 16.33 -13.29
C LEU A 106 6.73 14.87 -13.58
N ASP A 107 7.71 13.97 -13.45
CA ASP A 107 7.48 12.52 -13.50
C ASP A 107 6.96 12.03 -12.13
N LEU A 108 5.64 11.94 -12.00
CA LEU A 108 5.00 11.52 -10.76
C LEU A 108 5.38 10.08 -10.40
N ASN A 109 5.50 9.20 -11.40
CA ASN A 109 5.89 7.81 -11.18
C ASN A 109 7.29 7.70 -10.55
N ARG A 110 8.25 8.49 -11.05
CA ARG A 110 9.60 8.59 -10.46
C ARG A 110 9.56 9.10 -9.04
N GLU A 111 8.75 10.11 -8.75
CA GLU A 111 8.59 10.66 -7.41
C GLU A 111 7.97 9.64 -6.44
N PHE A 112 6.94 8.91 -6.86
CA PHE A 112 6.38 7.82 -6.06
C PHE A 112 7.41 6.74 -5.77
N ILE A 113 8.18 6.30 -6.77
CA ILE A 113 9.27 5.33 -6.56
C ILE A 113 10.27 5.88 -5.54
N ARG A 114 10.63 7.16 -5.62
CA ARG A 114 11.55 7.83 -4.68
C ARG A 114 10.99 7.80 -3.25
N TYR A 115 9.73 8.16 -3.07
CA TYR A 115 9.09 8.20 -1.74
C TYR A 115 8.79 6.81 -1.17
N ILE A 116 8.40 5.83 -1.98
CA ILE A 116 8.27 4.43 -1.55
C ILE A 116 9.64 3.89 -1.15
N SER A 117 10.71 4.23 -1.89
CA SER A 117 12.07 3.86 -1.51
C SER A 117 12.46 4.44 -0.15
N LYS A 118 12.13 5.71 0.11
CA LYS A 118 12.33 6.34 1.43
C LYS A 118 11.53 5.63 2.52
N ALA A 119 10.26 5.29 2.25
CA ALA A 119 9.42 4.56 3.20
C ALA A 119 10.04 3.20 3.52
N LYS A 120 10.46 2.45 2.50
CA LYS A 120 11.06 1.12 2.64
C LYS A 120 12.33 1.12 3.49
N SER A 121 13.12 2.19 3.43
CA SER A 121 14.32 2.37 4.28
C SER A 121 13.99 2.77 5.72
N ALA A 122 12.87 3.45 5.95
CA ALA A 122 12.47 3.95 7.27
C ALA A 122 11.57 2.99 8.07
N CYS A 123 10.82 2.13 7.36
CA CYS A 123 9.87 1.19 7.95
C CYS A 123 10.53 -0.15 8.30
N THR A 124 10.06 -0.74 9.40
CA THR A 124 10.48 -2.08 9.84
C THR A 124 9.48 -3.15 9.42
N LYS A 125 8.20 -2.79 9.24
CA LYS A 125 7.17 -3.73 8.78
C LYS A 125 7.27 -3.96 7.27
N PRO A 126 7.06 -5.21 6.81
CA PRO A 126 7.06 -5.50 5.38
C PRO A 126 5.92 -4.77 4.68
N MET A 127 6.17 -4.37 3.44
CA MET A 127 5.19 -3.68 2.60
C MET A 127 5.07 -4.35 1.23
N TYR A 128 3.85 -4.36 0.69
CA TYR A 128 3.50 -4.99 -0.57
C TYR A 128 2.70 -4.02 -1.42
N CYS A 129 3.05 -3.93 -2.70
CA CYS A 129 2.29 -3.17 -3.67
C CYS A 129 1.27 -4.10 -4.35
N VAL A 130 0.02 -3.66 -4.42
CA VAL A 130 -0.94 -4.24 -5.36
C VAL A 130 -1.09 -3.26 -6.51
N MET A 131 -0.79 -3.72 -7.71
CA MET A 131 -0.85 -2.94 -8.93
C MET A 131 -1.93 -3.53 -9.83
N LEU A 132 -3.09 -2.90 -9.83
CA LEU A 132 -4.24 -3.29 -10.63
C LEU A 132 -4.02 -2.92 -12.10
N LYS A 133 -4.54 -3.76 -12.99
CA LYS A 133 -4.55 -3.52 -14.43
C LYS A 133 -5.79 -2.71 -14.77
N ILE A 134 -5.64 -1.39 -14.88
CA ILE A 134 -6.75 -0.48 -15.20
C ILE A 134 -6.84 -0.13 -16.70
N ASN A 135 -5.76 -0.34 -17.46
CA ASN A 135 -5.72 -0.11 -18.91
C ASN A 135 -4.91 -1.20 -19.63
N GLU A 136 -5.41 -1.73 -20.74
CA GLU A 136 -4.74 -2.81 -21.51
C GLU A 136 -3.80 -2.28 -22.64
N GLY A 137 -3.63 -0.97 -22.76
CA GLY A 137 -2.75 -0.36 -23.75
C GLY A 137 -1.27 -0.70 -23.60
N PHE A 138 -0.53 -0.66 -24.71
CA PHE A 138 0.90 -0.97 -24.73
C PHE A 138 1.74 -0.04 -23.83
N GLU A 139 1.48 1.27 -23.87
CA GLU A 139 2.21 2.23 -23.02
C GLU A 139 1.88 2.07 -21.53
N ALA A 140 0.62 1.75 -21.22
CA ALA A 140 0.17 1.36 -19.89
C ALA A 140 0.96 0.13 -19.38
N TYR A 141 0.99 -0.95 -20.18
CA TYR A 141 1.79 -2.14 -19.87
C TYR A 141 3.28 -1.82 -19.62
N LYS A 142 3.90 -1.02 -20.49
CA LYS A 142 5.31 -0.62 -20.38
C LYS A 142 5.57 0.21 -19.11
N SER A 143 4.65 1.12 -18.76
CA SER A 143 4.70 1.92 -17.53
C SER A 143 4.62 1.04 -16.29
N ARG A 144 3.63 0.13 -16.21
CA ARG A 144 3.49 -0.87 -15.14
C ARG A 144 4.74 -1.72 -14.99
N TYR A 145 5.25 -2.25 -16.10
CA TYR A 145 6.44 -3.09 -16.08
C TYR A 145 7.65 -2.37 -15.50
N LYS A 146 7.92 -1.13 -15.94
CA LYS A 146 9.01 -0.30 -15.40
C LYS A 146 8.82 -0.01 -13.91
N PHE A 147 7.61 0.38 -13.50
CA PHE A 147 7.31 0.68 -12.09
C PHE A 147 7.47 -0.57 -11.21
N LYS A 148 6.94 -1.72 -11.65
CA LYS A 148 7.06 -3.03 -11.00
C LYS A 148 8.52 -3.41 -10.78
N LEU A 149 9.37 -3.34 -11.81
CA LEU A 149 10.80 -3.62 -11.68
C LEU A 149 11.50 -2.72 -10.67
N LYS A 150 11.16 -1.42 -10.64
CA LYS A 150 11.76 -0.48 -9.68
C LYS A 150 11.38 -0.78 -8.24
N LEU A 151 10.16 -1.25 -7.98
CA LEU A 151 9.73 -1.69 -6.65
C LEU A 151 10.37 -3.02 -6.24
N LEU A 152 10.41 -4.00 -7.15
CA LEU A 152 11.05 -5.30 -6.89
C LEU A 152 12.53 -5.14 -6.54
N ASN A 153 13.26 -4.29 -7.25
CA ASN A 153 14.67 -3.97 -6.96
C ASN A 153 14.89 -3.29 -5.60
N ARG A 154 13.82 -2.85 -4.93
CA ARG A 154 13.82 -2.26 -3.58
C ARG A 154 13.27 -3.20 -2.52
N ASN A 155 13.09 -4.49 -2.85
CA ASN A 155 12.48 -5.48 -1.98
C ASN A 155 11.04 -5.11 -1.56
N VAL A 156 10.28 -4.51 -2.47
CA VAL A 156 8.83 -4.33 -2.34
C VAL A 156 8.15 -5.26 -3.34
N PRO A 157 7.59 -6.40 -2.89
CA PRO A 157 6.86 -7.30 -3.77
C PRO A 157 5.65 -6.61 -4.40
N VAL A 158 5.35 -6.97 -5.64
CA VAL A 158 4.26 -6.40 -6.42
C VAL A 158 3.34 -7.52 -6.90
N PHE A 159 2.06 -7.42 -6.57
CA PHE A 159 1.01 -8.35 -7.00
C PHE A 159 0.05 -7.66 -7.96
N GLU A 160 -0.52 -8.42 -8.88
CA GLU A 160 -1.41 -7.88 -9.93
C GLU A 160 -2.89 -7.88 -9.52
N SER A 161 -3.21 -8.40 -8.34
CA SER A 161 -4.54 -8.38 -7.74
C SER A 161 -4.49 -8.55 -6.22
N LEU A 162 -5.60 -8.21 -5.55
CA LEU A 162 -5.75 -8.41 -4.10
C LEU A 162 -5.86 -9.90 -3.76
N GLU A 163 -6.47 -10.72 -4.61
CA GLU A 163 -6.56 -12.17 -4.44
C GLU A 163 -5.19 -12.83 -4.44
N LEU A 164 -4.32 -12.42 -5.38
CA LEU A 164 -2.97 -12.95 -5.45
C LEU A 164 -2.15 -12.53 -4.22
N ALA A 165 -2.26 -11.26 -3.81
CA ALA A 165 -1.62 -10.77 -2.59
C ALA A 165 -2.13 -11.54 -1.36
N GLY A 166 -3.44 -11.68 -1.22
CA GLY A 166 -4.08 -12.44 -0.14
C GLY A 166 -3.60 -13.88 -0.09
N SER A 167 -3.66 -14.60 -1.21
CA SER A 167 -3.23 -16.00 -1.30
C SER A 167 -1.76 -16.20 -0.93
N VAL A 168 -0.88 -15.33 -1.42
CA VAL A 168 0.56 -15.42 -1.11
C VAL A 168 0.81 -15.13 0.37
N LEU A 169 0.22 -14.08 0.91
CA LEU A 169 0.40 -13.72 2.32
C LEU A 169 -0.19 -14.77 3.26
N ASP A 170 -1.31 -15.38 2.92
CA ASP A 170 -1.89 -16.49 3.68
C ASP A 170 -0.93 -17.69 3.73
N LYS A 171 -0.40 -18.11 2.58
CA LYS A 171 0.58 -19.21 2.49
C LYS A 171 1.86 -18.93 3.27
N VAL A 172 2.38 -17.70 3.19
CA VAL A 172 3.57 -17.27 3.94
C VAL A 172 3.29 -17.30 5.45
N ASN A 173 2.12 -16.84 5.88
CA ASN A 173 1.73 -16.90 7.28
C ASN A 173 1.55 -18.35 7.76
N HIS A 174 0.94 -19.21 6.94
CA HIS A 174 0.77 -20.63 7.24
C HIS A 174 2.14 -21.33 7.41
N TYR A 175 3.09 -21.04 6.51
CA TYR A 175 4.44 -21.57 6.64
C TYR A 175 5.17 -21.05 7.89
N ARG A 176 5.02 -19.76 8.21
CA ARG A 176 5.56 -19.20 9.47
C ARG A 176 4.98 -19.94 10.69
N GLU A 177 3.66 -20.13 10.73
CA GLU A 177 2.95 -20.82 11.81
C GLU A 177 3.44 -22.28 11.95
N PHE A 178 3.64 -22.96 10.82
CA PHE A 178 4.28 -24.28 10.79
C PHE A 178 5.68 -24.26 11.42
N LEU A 179 6.56 -23.33 11.02
CA LEU A 179 7.90 -23.23 11.58
C LEU A 179 7.89 -22.89 13.09
N GLN A 180 6.97 -22.04 13.54
CA GLN A 180 6.79 -21.70 14.95
C GLN A 180 6.35 -22.91 15.78
N LYS A 181 5.46 -23.75 15.25
CA LYS A 181 5.04 -25.00 15.89
C LYS A 181 6.21 -25.97 16.08
N HIS A 182 7.21 -25.94 15.20
CA HIS A 182 8.39 -26.82 15.22
C HIS A 182 9.65 -26.19 15.82
N GLY A 183 9.55 -25.02 16.47
CA GLY A 183 10.70 -24.35 17.08
C GLY A 183 11.75 -23.86 16.07
N LYS A 184 11.38 -23.71 14.80
CA LYS A 184 12.25 -23.22 13.71
C LYS A 184 12.03 -21.74 13.37
N PHE A 185 11.11 -21.09 14.08
CA PHE A 185 10.86 -19.65 13.96
C PHE A 185 10.37 -19.08 15.30
N PRO A 186 10.84 -17.88 15.73
CA PRO A 186 10.41 -17.30 16.99
C PRO A 186 8.90 -17.05 17.06
N LYS A 187 8.29 -17.30 18.22
CA LYS A 187 6.95 -16.79 18.51
C LYS A 187 7.08 -15.31 18.88
N ILE A 188 6.26 -14.46 18.27
CA ILE A 188 6.17 -13.06 18.70
C ILE A 188 5.39 -13.11 20.00
N GLU A 189 6.05 -12.88 21.13
CA GLU A 189 5.37 -12.66 22.40
C GLU A 189 4.56 -11.38 22.27
N ALA A 190 3.25 -11.46 22.54
CA ALA A 190 2.42 -10.28 22.63
C ALA A 190 2.79 -9.54 23.92
N THR A 191 3.61 -8.49 23.79
CA THR A 191 3.78 -7.47 24.83
C THR A 191 2.57 -6.57 24.89
#